data_AF-A0A139MGN9-F1
#
_entry.id   AF-A0A139MGN9-F1
#
_cell.length_a   1.000
_cell.length_b   1.000
_cell.length_c   1.000
_cell.angle_alpha   90.00
_cell.angle_beta   90.00
_cell.angle_gamma   90.00
#
_symmetry.space_group_name_H-M   'P 1'
#
loop_
_entity.id
_entity.type
_entity.pdbx_description
1 polymer ?
#
loop_
_entity_poly.entity_id
_entity_poly.type
_entity_poly.pdbx_seq_one_letter_code
_entity_poly.pdbx_strand_id
1 'polypeptide(L)'
;MKKLKEIKISGISLPLYAFFMIVLAVTIGLGKLPLNMVGITLLLVLLGHLLYFIGEKLPIMNSYLGGGSVFTLLGATLLSFFPYHSCKCD
;
A
#
# COMPACT_ATOMS: atom_id res chain seq x y z
N MET A 1 7.82 -10.16 -29.06
CA MET A 1 7.75 -10.21 -27.57
C MET A 1 7.14 -8.90 -27.05
N LYS A 2 5.83 -8.67 -27.24
CA LYS A 2 5.17 -7.35 -27.17
C LYS A 2 3.82 -7.37 -26.44
N LYS A 3 3.66 -8.15 -25.36
CA LYS A 3 2.34 -8.34 -24.72
C LYS A 3 2.32 -8.30 -23.19
N LEU A 4 3.27 -7.58 -22.58
CA LEU A 4 3.24 -7.27 -21.14
C LEU A 4 3.51 -5.78 -20.86
N LYS A 5 3.18 -4.90 -21.83
CA LYS A 5 3.37 -3.44 -21.71
C LYS A 5 2.05 -2.67 -21.65
N GLU A 6 0.94 -3.38 -21.53
CA GLU A 6 -0.40 -2.82 -21.73
C GLU A 6 -1.42 -3.31 -20.70
N ILE A 7 -0.98 -3.44 -19.44
CA ILE A 7 -1.91 -3.33 -18.33
C ILE A 7 -1.69 -1.93 -17.75
N LYS A 8 -2.15 -0.93 -18.50
CA LYS A 8 -2.45 0.39 -17.93
C LYS A 8 -3.68 0.20 -17.06
N ILE A 9 -3.48 0.10 -15.75
CA ILE A 9 -4.54 0.36 -14.78
C ILE A 9 -4.16 1.69 -14.12
N SER A 10 -4.90 2.73 -14.49
CA SER A 10 -4.95 4.04 -13.82
C SER A 10 -3.67 4.88 -13.77
N GLY A 11 -3.15 5.29 -14.93
CA GLY A 11 -2.47 6.59 -15.06
C GLY A 11 -1.07 6.75 -14.46
N ILE A 12 -0.54 5.75 -13.76
CA ILE A 12 0.85 5.73 -13.25
C ILE A 12 1.59 4.53 -13.83
N SER A 13 2.82 4.75 -14.27
CA SER A 13 3.68 3.70 -14.80
C SER A 13 4.00 2.69 -13.69
N LEU A 14 3.48 1.47 -13.80
CA LEU A 14 3.86 0.30 -12.99
C LEU A 14 5.36 0.21 -12.65
N PRO A 15 6.31 0.49 -13.60
CA PRO A 15 7.73 0.47 -13.26
C PRO A 15 8.16 1.58 -12.29
N LEU A 16 7.52 2.75 -12.31
CA LEU A 16 7.81 3.83 -11.36
C LEU A 16 7.30 3.49 -9.96
N TYR A 17 6.09 2.92 -9.88
CA TYR A 17 5.55 2.44 -8.61
C TYR A 17 6.43 1.33 -8.00
N ALA A 18 6.88 0.38 -8.82
CA ALA A 18 7.80 -0.67 -8.39
C ALA A 18 9.12 -0.10 -7.86
N PHE A 19 9.67 0.94 -8.50
CA PHE A 19 10.87 1.61 -8.00
C PHE A 19 10.68 2.19 -6.60
N PHE A 20 9.60 2.95 -6.37
CA PHE A 20 9.33 3.51 -5.05
C PHE A 20 9.04 2.43 -4.00
N MET A 21 8.39 1.33 -4.37
CA MET A 21 8.16 0.19 -3.47
C MET A 21 9.46 -0.47 -3.02
N ILE A 22 10.44 -0.60 -3.91
CA ILE A 22 11.77 -1.13 -3.57
C ILE A 22 12.48 -0.18 -2.59
N VAL A 23 12.49 1.12 -2.90
CA VAL A 23 13.09 2.13 -2.00
C VAL A 23 12.43 2.10 -0.62
N LEU A 24 11.10 1.97 -0.57
CA LEU A 24 10.35 1.88 0.67
C LEU A 24 10.73 0.62 1.46
N ALA A 25 10.80 -0.55 0.81
CA ALA A 25 11.19 -1.81 1.44
C ALA A 25 12.60 -1.75 2.04
N VAL A 26 13.56 -1.15 1.31
CA VAL A 26 14.92 -0.92 1.81
C VAL A 26 14.90 0.00 3.03
N THR A 27 14.11 1.08 2.99
CA THR A 27 14.02 2.05 4.10
C THR A 27 13.41 1.42 5.35
N ILE A 28 12.38 0.58 5.21
CA ILE A 28 11.78 -0.20 6.30
C ILE A 28 12.79 -1.20 6.86
N GLY A 29 13.50 -1.93 6.00
CA GLY A 29 14.53 -2.91 6.42
C GLY A 29 15.71 -2.27 7.17
N LEU A 30 16.07 -1.03 6.83
CA LEU A 30 17.10 -0.28 7.55
C LEU A 30 16.61 0.32 8.87
N GLY A 31 15.30 0.29 9.16
CA GLY A 31 14.70 0.91 10.35
C GLY A 31 14.86 2.43 10.42
N LYS A 32 15.38 3.05 9.35
CA LYS A 32 15.61 4.49 9.22
C LYS A 32 14.49 5.11 8.42
N LEU A 33 13.24 4.96 8.89
CA LEU A 33 12.15 5.72 8.31
C LEU A 33 12.38 7.20 8.61
N PRO A 34 12.57 8.06 7.61
CA PRO A 34 12.65 9.48 7.86
C PRO A 34 11.29 9.92 8.41
N LEU A 35 11.25 10.24 9.70
CA LEU A 35 10.10 10.84 10.40
C LEU A 35 9.91 12.32 9.96
N ASN A 36 10.07 12.56 8.67
CA ASN A 36 9.76 13.81 8.03
C ASN A 36 8.37 13.70 7.41
N MET A 37 7.65 14.83 7.35
CA MET A 37 6.33 14.92 6.71
C MET A 37 6.31 14.22 5.35
N VAL A 38 7.33 14.45 4.51
CA VAL A 38 7.46 13.82 3.18
C VAL A 38 7.62 12.29 3.26
N GLY A 39 8.42 11.79 4.20
CA GLY A 39 8.68 10.35 4.34
C GLY A 39 7.43 9.58 4.77
N ILE A 40 6.71 10.13 5.75
CA ILE A 40 5.45 9.58 6.24
C ILE A 40 4.39 9.65 5.13
N THR A 41 4.25 10.78 4.43
CA THR A 41 3.31 10.89 3.31
C THR A 41 3.63 9.89 2.19
N LEU A 42 4.90 9.71 1.83
CA LEU A 42 5.30 8.72 0.83
C LEU A 42 4.94 7.30 1.25
N LEU A 43 5.21 6.92 2.50
CA LEU A 43 4.80 5.62 3.06
C LEU A 43 3.28 5.43 2.94
N LEU A 44 2.49 6.40 3.40
CA LEU A 44 1.03 6.31 3.40
C LEU A 44 0.46 6.20 1.98
N VAL A 45 0.97 7.01 1.04
CA VAL A 45 0.52 6.99 -0.35
C VAL A 45 0.87 5.66 -1.02
N LEU A 46 2.11 5.19 -0.88
CA LEU A 46 2.54 3.95 -1.52
C LEU A 46 1.80 2.73 -0.97
N LEU A 47 1.75 2.62 0.36
CA LEU A 47 1.11 1.52 1.04
C LEU A 47 -0.40 1.55 0.79
N GLY A 48 -1.02 2.73 0.92
CA GLY A 48 -2.45 2.91 0.64
C GLY A 48 -2.82 2.54 -0.80
N HIS A 49 -1.98 2.90 -1.78
CA HIS A 49 -2.18 2.54 -3.18
C HIS A 49 -1.98 1.03 -3.43
N LEU A 50 -1.06 0.37 -2.71
CA LEU A 50 -0.87 -1.07 -2.78
C LEU A 50 -2.15 -1.80 -2.34
N LEU A 51 -2.67 -1.42 -1.17
CA LEU A 51 -3.89 -2.00 -0.62
C LEU A 51 -5.09 -1.70 -1.53
N TYR A 52 -5.17 -0.48 -2.05
CA TYR A 52 -6.26 -0.08 -2.95
C TYR A 52 -6.29 -0.93 -4.22
N PHE A 53 -5.13 -1.16 -4.85
CA PHE A 53 -5.02 -2.00 -6.04
C PHE A 53 -5.46 -3.44 -5.78
N ILE A 54 -5.11 -4.00 -4.61
CA ILE A 54 -5.57 -5.33 -4.21
C ILE A 54 -7.09 -5.32 -4.00
N GLY A 55 -7.62 -4.33 -3.27
CA GLY A 55 -9.05 -4.21 -2.98
C GLY A 55 -9.93 -4.01 -4.21
N GLU A 56 -9.44 -3.32 -5.25
CA GLU A 56 -10.15 -3.14 -6.52
C GLU A 56 -10.26 -4.44 -7.32
N LYS A 57 -9.29 -5.36 -7.15
CA LYS A 57 -9.29 -6.68 -7.80
C LYS A 57 -10.24 -7.69 -7.13
N LEU A 58 -10.69 -7.42 -5.91
CA LEU A 58 -11.64 -8.27 -5.20
C LEU A 58 -13.09 -7.86 -5.54
N PRO A 59 -13.85 -8.68 -6.31
CA PRO A 59 -15.18 -8.29 -6.82
C PRO A 59 -16.21 -8.08 -5.71
N ILE A 60 -16.12 -8.82 -4.60
CA ILE A 60 -17.03 -8.68 -3.44
C ILE A 60 -16.89 -7.30 -2.80
N MET A 61 -15.64 -6.84 -2.60
CA MET A 61 -15.36 -5.56 -1.96
C MET A 61 -15.69 -4.38 -2.89
N ASN A 62 -15.39 -4.55 -4.18
CA ASN A 62 -15.66 -3.54 -5.20
C ASN A 62 -17.15 -3.30 -5.46
N SER A 63 -17.96 -4.35 -5.53
CA SER A 63 -19.39 -4.18 -5.85
C SER A 63 -20.27 -3.83 -4.66
N TYR A 64 -19.88 -4.14 -3.42
CA TYR A 64 -20.78 -3.99 -2.26
C TYR A 64 -20.29 -3.05 -1.17
N LEU A 65 -18.98 -2.85 -1.03
CA LEU A 65 -18.40 -2.26 0.18
C LEU A 65 -17.59 -1.00 -0.12
N GLY A 66 -17.68 -0.43 -1.33
CA GLY A 66 -16.97 0.80 -1.70
C GLY A 66 -15.57 0.56 -2.29
N GLY A 67 -15.22 -0.69 -2.61
CA GLY A 67 -14.02 -1.06 -3.35
C GLY A 67 -12.71 -0.87 -2.63
N GLY A 68 -11.69 -0.42 -3.37
CA GLY A 68 -10.32 -0.36 -2.89
C GLY A 68 -10.16 0.52 -1.64
N SER A 69 -10.95 1.57 -1.47
CA SER A 69 -10.83 2.51 -0.34
C SER A 69 -11.18 1.87 1.01
N VAL A 70 -12.25 1.08 1.07
CA VAL A 70 -12.64 0.37 2.30
C VAL A 70 -11.68 -0.75 2.60
N PHE A 71 -11.14 -1.43 1.59
CA PHE A 71 -10.06 -2.40 1.81
C PHE A 71 -8.80 -1.74 2.36
N THR A 72 -8.43 -0.55 1.89
CA THR A 72 -7.30 0.21 2.44
C THR A 72 -7.51 0.59 3.90
N LEU A 73 -8.72 1.01 4.29
CA LEU A 73 -9.05 1.30 5.69
C LEU A 73 -8.93 0.06 6.57
N LEU A 74 -9.55 -1.05 6.17
CA LEU A 74 -9.49 -2.31 6.92
C LEU A 74 -8.06 -2.82 7.03
N GLY A 75 -7.30 -2.81 5.93
CA GLY A 75 -5.91 -3.24 5.94
C GLY A 75 -5.02 -2.36 6.81
N ALA A 76 -5.24 -1.05 6.85
CA ALA A 76 -4.52 -0.15 7.76
C ALA A 76 -4.84 -0.44 9.24
N THR A 77 -6.11 -0.73 9.56
CA THR A 77 -6.51 -1.13 10.91
C THR A 77 -5.91 -2.48 11.30
N LEU A 78 -5.96 -3.50 10.42
CA LEU A 78 -5.33 -4.80 10.66
C LEU A 78 -3.82 -4.66 10.85
N LEU A 79 -3.15 -3.86 10.03
CA LEU A 79 -1.72 -3.60 10.13
C LEU A 79 -1.36 -2.89 11.43
N SER A 80 -2.24 -2.01 11.93
CA SER A 80 -2.05 -1.35 13.22
C SER A 80 -2.29 -2.32 14.38
N PHE A 81 -3.25 -3.24 14.26
CA PHE A 81 -3.64 -4.16 15.32
C PHE A 81 -2.61 -5.27 15.60
N PHE A 82 -2.02 -5.87 14.55
CA PHE A 82 -1.09 -7.00 14.68
C PHE A 82 0.18 -6.71 15.53
N PRO A 83 0.93 -5.62 15.29
CA PRO A 83 2.09 -5.29 16.12
C PRO A 83 1.70 -4.71 17.48
N TYR A 84 0.55 -4.03 17.62
CA TYR A 84 0.10 -3.48 18.92
C TYR A 84 -0.27 -4.57 19.93
N HIS A 85 -0.69 -5.76 19.47
CA HIS A 85 -1.01 -6.88 20.36
C HIS A 85 0.21 -7.46 21.09
N SER A 86 1.44 -7.24 20.60
CA SER A 86 2.67 -7.66 21.30
C SER A 86 3.20 -6.61 22.30
N CYS A 87 2.66 -5.39 22.30
CA CYS A 87 3.08 -4.28 23.17
C CYS A 87 1.88 -3.58 23.83
N LYS A 88 0.93 -4.34 24.36
CA LYS A 88 -0.06 -3.83 25.33
C LYS A 88 0.09 -4.54 26.67
N CYS A 89 1.24 -4.31 27.29
CA CYS A 89 1.36 -4.22 28.74
C CYS A 89 1.60 -2.74 29.06
N ASP A 90 0.58 -1.91 28.89
CA ASP A 90 0.35 -0.65 29.61
C ASP A 90 -1.10 -0.22 29.42
#